data_AF-S8FGA1-F1
#
_entry.id   AF-S8FGA1-F1
#
_cell.length_a   1.000
_cell.length_b   1.000
_cell.length_c   1.000
_cell.angle_alpha   90.00
_cell.angle_beta   90.00
_cell.angle_gamma   90.00
#
_symmetry.space_group_name_H-M   'P 1'
#
loop_
_entity.id
_entity.type
_entity.pdbx_description
1 polymer ?
#
loop_
_entity_poly.entity_id
_entity_poly.type
_entity_poly.pdbx_seq_one_letter_code
_entity_poly.pdbx_strand_id
1 'polypeptide(L)'
;MPPLLPTFSLLACLPLLLLLLRAQAGDFLTSDMSRGAGPSTSAAKAFNGSVPLDVEGYPVAPPELELEQVHVYIRHGERTPVGVRMADPPASIPEHWMFCHTARSLHAAVASASPAIPGMKGDREAQYQESVQTVRVVERSDGTATPGECLLGELTDVGRQTTYDYGRALRQLYIDKLGFLPDVARSHDDIYLRSTNVPRTIESLQQVIHGLYPDSRRTSDFVPQLRIRNGREENLFGNTLACKRLEVLLVGFAKAASSQWNETLATLDEKVSRYIGGNPIRLDGKPRASGVLDTVRAANAHGVTVPPEFKDPAVIDLIEKAVVHEWFAGYHTEEVRRLGMGPLLSDLTRKLVNKAEQGGRDPLKILIHSTHDTCLAALCSTLGVYDNRWPAFSSSITFELFRRRTRPDLSGQSLWQNVLAPFRQPDASADRYIRVRYQNRNLPLPVCAPEGKHLPGAPEFCTLAAFRDRVQELTPVDWDAECAPSGRQGE
;
A
#
# COMPACT_ATOMS: atom_id res chain seq x y z
N MET A 1 -8.57 7.00 -61.04
CA MET A 1 -9.53 6.43 -60.07
C MET A 1 -9.13 4.97 -59.84
N PRO A 2 -9.28 4.40 -58.63
CA PRO A 2 -9.74 5.00 -57.37
C PRO A 2 -8.52 5.47 -56.51
N PRO A 3 -8.39 5.31 -55.17
CA PRO A 3 -8.24 6.49 -54.30
C PRO A 3 -6.97 6.53 -53.41
N LEU A 4 -6.79 7.68 -52.74
CA LEU A 4 -5.74 7.94 -51.76
C LEU A 4 -6.07 7.30 -50.38
N LEU A 5 -5.03 6.88 -49.66
CA LEU A 5 -5.12 6.51 -48.23
C LEU A 5 -5.12 7.77 -47.34
N PRO A 6 -5.91 7.80 -46.25
CA PRO A 6 -5.93 8.93 -45.32
C PRO A 6 -4.72 8.92 -44.37
N THR A 7 -4.24 10.11 -44.03
CA THR A 7 -3.22 10.34 -43.00
C THR A 7 -3.74 10.02 -41.60
N PHE A 8 -3.03 9.20 -40.83
CA PHE A 8 -3.32 9.00 -39.41
C PHE A 8 -3.06 10.27 -38.59
N SER A 9 -4.06 10.71 -37.82
CA SER A 9 -3.97 11.90 -36.96
C SER A 9 -3.43 11.57 -35.58
N LEU A 10 -2.48 12.37 -35.08
CA LEU A 10 -1.84 12.17 -33.77
C LEU A 10 -2.78 12.36 -32.56
N LEU A 11 -4.01 12.87 -32.75
CA LEU A 11 -4.97 13.11 -31.66
C LEU A 11 -5.37 11.83 -30.89
N ALA A 12 -5.16 10.63 -31.46
CA ALA A 12 -5.55 9.36 -30.84
C ALA A 12 -4.74 9.00 -29.56
N CYS A 13 -3.57 9.60 -29.32
CA CYS A 13 -2.70 9.23 -28.20
C CYS A 13 -3.00 9.95 -26.87
N LEU A 14 -3.82 11.01 -26.86
CA LEU A 14 -4.08 11.81 -25.66
C LEU A 14 -4.62 11.02 -24.44
N PRO A 15 -5.53 10.02 -24.59
CA PRO A 15 -6.02 9.24 -23.46
C PRO A 15 -4.93 8.40 -22.77
N LEU A 16 -3.92 7.93 -23.53
CA LEU A 16 -2.90 7.03 -23.04
C LEU A 16 -1.91 7.74 -22.09
N LEU A 17 -1.61 9.02 -22.37
CA LEU A 17 -0.71 9.83 -21.55
C LEU A 17 -1.33 10.16 -20.18
N LEU A 18 -2.65 10.36 -20.14
CA LEU A 18 -3.43 10.55 -18.91
C LEU A 18 -3.47 9.31 -18.02
N LEU A 19 -3.33 8.11 -18.59
CA LEU A 19 -3.32 6.84 -17.85
C LEU A 19 -1.98 6.59 -17.14
N LEU A 20 -0.85 6.84 -17.83
CA LEU A 20 0.48 6.74 -17.23
C LEU A 20 0.67 7.70 -16.05
N LEU A 21 0.18 8.95 -16.18
CA LEU A 21 0.23 9.94 -15.08
C LEU A 21 -0.63 9.52 -13.87
N ARG A 22 -1.79 8.87 -14.08
CA ARG A 22 -2.63 8.36 -12.98
C ARG A 22 -1.96 7.26 -12.17
N ALA A 23 -1.14 6.41 -12.79
CA ALA A 23 -0.38 5.37 -12.09
C ALA A 23 0.77 5.94 -11.23
N GLN A 24 1.21 7.18 -11.48
CA GLN A 24 2.31 7.81 -10.74
C GLN A 24 1.84 8.70 -9.57
N ALA A 25 0.66 9.34 -9.69
CA ALA A 25 0.36 10.63 -9.05
C ALA A 25 -0.51 10.66 -7.78
N GLY A 26 -0.72 9.54 -7.10
CA GLY A 26 -1.11 9.58 -5.69
C GLY A 26 0.13 9.74 -4.81
N ASP A 27 0.15 10.64 -3.78
CA ASP A 27 0.79 10.36 -2.46
C ASP A 27 0.64 11.43 -1.30
N PHE A 28 0.03 11.01 -0.16
CA PHE A 28 0.34 11.27 1.29
C PHE A 28 -0.41 12.35 2.19
N LEU A 29 -0.20 12.38 3.53
CA LEU A 29 -1.19 12.69 4.64
C LEU A 29 -0.86 13.80 5.70
N THR A 30 -1.63 13.85 6.82
CA THR A 30 -1.72 14.88 7.92
C THR A 30 -0.88 14.59 9.20
N SER A 31 -1.02 15.20 10.40
CA SER A 31 -1.87 16.27 11.04
C SER A 31 -1.02 17.08 12.10
N ASP A 32 -1.32 17.52 13.34
CA ASP A 32 -2.45 17.44 14.32
C ASP A 32 -2.27 18.44 15.52
N MET A 33 -3.23 18.48 16.49
CA MET A 33 -3.14 18.89 17.93
C MET A 33 -3.34 20.38 18.33
N SER A 34 -3.91 20.76 19.50
CA SER A 34 -4.36 20.10 20.76
C SER A 34 -5.54 20.92 21.42
N ARG A 35 -6.27 20.55 22.50
CA ARG A 35 -5.89 20.00 23.83
C ARG A 35 -7.01 19.28 24.62
N GLY A 36 -6.58 18.34 25.45
CA GLY A 36 -7.21 17.82 26.68
C GLY A 36 -6.14 17.02 27.47
N ALA A 37 -6.14 17.01 28.81
CA ALA A 37 -5.08 16.37 29.64
C ALA A 37 -5.65 15.15 30.41
N GLY A 38 -4.87 14.16 30.90
CA GLY A 38 -3.42 13.85 30.94
C GLY A 38 -3.23 12.61 31.88
N PRO A 39 -2.05 12.25 32.45
CA PRO A 39 -0.66 12.62 32.13
C PRO A 39 0.33 11.41 32.02
N SER A 40 1.48 11.60 31.36
CA SER A 40 2.68 10.71 31.32
C SER A 40 2.51 9.33 30.63
N THR A 41 3.53 8.69 30.05
CA THR A 41 4.99 8.96 29.95
C THR A 41 5.51 8.98 28.49
N SER A 42 6.75 9.48 28.31
CA SER A 42 7.62 9.42 27.11
C SER A 42 7.01 9.04 25.73
N ALA A 43 6.60 10.04 24.95
CA ALA A 43 6.35 9.89 23.51
C ALA A 43 7.57 10.32 22.68
N ALA A 44 7.95 9.52 21.67
CA ALA A 44 8.91 9.94 20.65
C ALA A 44 8.26 11.00 19.72
N LYS A 45 9.02 12.01 19.29
CA LYS A 45 8.51 13.02 18.35
C LYS A 45 8.30 12.39 16.97
N ALA A 46 7.07 12.46 16.45
CA ALA A 46 6.81 12.21 15.04
C ALA A 46 7.56 13.25 14.18
N PHE A 47 8.26 12.78 13.15
CA PHE A 47 8.87 13.63 12.13
C PHE A 47 7.94 13.72 10.92
N ASN A 48 7.67 14.95 10.47
CA ASN A 48 7.21 15.29 9.12
C ASN A 48 6.11 14.40 8.45
N GLY A 49 5.07 13.99 9.18
CA GLY A 49 3.86 13.43 8.57
C GLY A 49 3.86 11.92 8.28
N SER A 50 4.92 11.20 8.67
CA SER A 50 4.85 9.75 8.91
C SER A 50 4.53 9.49 10.40
N VAL A 51 3.73 8.46 10.67
CA VAL A 51 3.38 8.03 12.03
C VAL A 51 4.04 6.67 12.27
N PRO A 52 5.06 6.57 13.14
CA PRO A 52 5.72 5.30 13.43
C PRO A 52 4.77 4.22 13.95
N LEU A 53 5.13 2.96 13.71
CA LEU A 53 4.45 1.81 14.32
C LEU A 53 4.71 1.83 15.83
N ASP A 54 3.64 2.01 16.61
CA ASP A 54 3.69 2.04 18.06
C ASP A 54 3.73 0.62 18.61
N VAL A 55 4.95 0.15 18.86
CA VAL A 55 5.22 -1.16 19.47
C VAL A 55 4.80 -1.18 20.95
N GLU A 56 4.83 -0.03 21.64
CA GLU A 56 4.52 0.00 23.06
C GLU A 56 3.02 0.00 23.33
N GLY A 57 2.28 0.89 22.67
CA GLY A 57 0.81 0.94 22.68
C GLY A 57 0.12 -0.17 21.88
N TYR A 58 0.84 -1.17 21.37
CA TYR A 58 0.24 -2.31 20.67
C TYR A 58 -0.70 -3.11 21.61
N PRO A 59 -2.03 -3.16 21.36
CA PRO A 59 -2.93 -4.05 22.09
C PRO A 59 -2.60 -5.52 21.77
N VAL A 60 -2.03 -6.21 22.75
CA VAL A 60 -1.88 -7.67 22.74
C VAL A 60 -3.27 -8.31 22.71
N ALA A 61 -3.42 -9.44 22.01
CA ALA A 61 -4.70 -10.14 21.94
C ALA A 61 -5.07 -10.80 23.29
N PRO A 62 -6.36 -11.05 23.54
CA PRO A 62 -6.81 -11.81 24.72
C PRO A 62 -6.05 -13.15 24.89
N PRO A 63 -5.79 -13.61 26.13
CA PRO A 63 -4.93 -14.75 26.41
C PRO A 63 -5.47 -16.10 25.87
N GLU A 64 -6.77 -16.18 25.59
CA GLU A 64 -7.39 -17.30 24.88
C GLU A 64 -7.10 -17.32 23.37
N LEU A 65 -6.42 -16.30 22.82
CA LEU A 65 -5.96 -16.26 21.43
C LEU A 65 -4.46 -16.54 21.30
N GLU A 66 -4.06 -16.92 20.09
CA GLU A 66 -2.68 -17.18 19.68
C GLU A 66 -2.51 -16.71 18.23
N LEU A 67 -1.46 -15.94 17.94
CA LEU A 67 -1.20 -15.39 16.60
C LEU A 67 -0.60 -16.48 15.69
N GLU A 68 -1.20 -16.70 14.52
CA GLU A 68 -0.76 -17.72 13.55
C GLU A 68 -0.10 -17.11 12.30
N GLN A 69 -0.62 -15.99 11.77
CA GLN A 69 -0.11 -15.37 10.54
C GLN A 69 -0.42 -13.86 10.50
N VAL A 70 0.47 -13.08 9.88
CA VAL A 70 0.37 -11.62 9.73
C VAL A 70 0.58 -11.23 8.27
N HIS A 71 -0.34 -10.45 7.70
CA HIS A 71 -0.16 -9.79 6.39
C HIS A 71 -0.01 -8.29 6.61
N VAL A 72 1.16 -7.74 6.31
CA VAL A 72 1.43 -6.30 6.27
C VAL A 72 1.33 -5.81 4.83
N TYR A 73 0.53 -4.78 4.60
CA TYR A 73 0.52 -3.99 3.38
C TYR A 73 1.01 -2.59 3.73
N ILE A 74 2.32 -2.38 3.60
CA ILE A 74 2.98 -1.11 3.84
C ILE A 74 3.09 -0.34 2.52
N ARG A 75 2.84 0.96 2.59
CA ARG A 75 3.09 1.88 1.48
C ARG A 75 4.54 2.37 1.53
N HIS A 76 5.12 2.67 0.37
CA HIS A 76 6.49 3.19 0.31
C HIS A 76 6.69 4.47 1.14
N GLY A 77 7.95 4.75 1.47
CA GLY A 77 8.35 5.94 2.24
C GLY A 77 8.32 7.25 1.47
N GLU A 78 8.81 8.29 2.15
CA GLU A 78 8.98 9.67 1.69
C GLU A 78 9.62 9.74 0.30
N ARG A 79 8.95 10.46 -0.60
CA ARG A 79 9.37 10.64 -1.99
C ARG A 79 9.23 12.09 -2.44
N THR A 80 9.98 12.47 -3.45
CA THR A 80 9.76 13.72 -4.22
C THR A 80 8.36 13.77 -4.85
N PRO A 81 7.83 14.96 -5.23
CA PRO A 81 6.64 15.08 -6.08
C PRO A 81 6.80 14.32 -7.41
N VAL A 82 5.70 13.87 -8.04
CA VAL A 82 5.78 13.23 -9.37
C VAL A 82 5.78 14.21 -10.54
N GLY A 83 5.82 15.51 -10.25
CA GLY A 83 5.90 16.55 -11.27
C GLY A 83 6.26 17.89 -10.65
N VAL A 84 7.07 18.67 -11.37
CA VAL A 84 7.43 20.04 -11.00
C VAL A 84 6.16 20.90 -11.03
N ARG A 85 5.87 21.56 -9.90
CA ARG A 85 4.74 22.46 -9.69
C ARG A 85 5.14 23.46 -8.61
N MET A 86 4.55 24.66 -8.63
CA MET A 86 4.75 25.65 -7.56
C MET A 86 6.24 26.06 -7.37
N ALA A 87 7.05 25.96 -8.43
CA ALA A 87 8.48 26.29 -8.39
C ALA A 87 8.75 27.79 -8.53
N ASP A 88 7.93 28.49 -9.32
CA ASP A 88 8.01 29.92 -9.49
C ASP A 88 7.64 30.69 -8.20
N PRO A 89 8.16 31.92 -8.01
CA PRO A 89 7.63 32.85 -7.02
C PRO A 89 6.14 33.14 -7.29
N PRO A 90 5.30 33.33 -6.25
CA PRO A 90 5.65 33.43 -4.84
C PRO A 90 5.66 32.08 -4.08
N ALA A 91 5.60 30.94 -4.77
CA ALA A 91 5.56 29.62 -4.12
C ALA A 91 6.95 29.08 -3.78
N SER A 92 7.89 29.18 -4.73
CA SER A 92 9.33 28.90 -4.55
C SER A 92 9.66 27.52 -3.97
N ILE A 93 8.83 26.49 -4.24
CA ILE A 93 9.15 25.09 -3.88
C ILE A 93 10.24 24.58 -4.82
N PRO A 94 11.33 23.95 -4.35
CA PRO A 94 12.42 23.53 -5.23
C PRO A 94 11.95 22.64 -6.39
N GLU A 95 12.43 22.92 -7.59
CA GLU A 95 12.32 22.02 -8.74
C GLU A 95 13.27 20.82 -8.58
N HIS A 96 14.50 21.09 -8.14
CA HIS A 96 15.56 20.10 -7.93
C HIS A 96 15.61 19.65 -6.46
N TRP A 97 15.42 18.35 -6.21
CA TRP A 97 15.30 17.79 -4.86
C TRP A 97 16.58 17.08 -4.43
N MET A 98 17.34 17.72 -3.55
CA MET A 98 18.62 17.22 -3.02
C MET A 98 18.39 16.32 -1.80
N PHE A 99 17.76 15.16 -2.01
CA PHE A 99 17.40 14.21 -0.96
C PHE A 99 17.66 12.73 -1.32
N CYS A 100 18.48 12.45 -2.34
CA CYS A 100 18.77 11.09 -2.83
C CYS A 100 20.27 10.77 -2.81
N HIS A 101 20.95 11.10 -1.73
CA HIS A 101 22.37 10.85 -1.51
C HIS A 101 22.70 9.38 -1.22
N THR A 102 21.80 8.62 -0.59
CA THR A 102 21.97 7.17 -0.35
C THR A 102 21.74 6.36 -1.63
N ALA A 103 20.91 6.86 -2.56
CA ALA A 103 20.65 6.26 -3.87
C ALA A 103 21.89 6.21 -4.81
N ARG A 104 23.03 6.77 -4.38
CA ARG A 104 24.26 6.91 -5.17
C ARG A 104 25.10 5.64 -5.31
N SER A 105 24.79 4.54 -4.61
CA SER A 105 25.56 3.28 -4.70
C SER A 105 24.70 2.15 -5.24
N LEU A 106 24.53 2.10 -6.56
CA LEU A 106 23.80 1.01 -7.22
C LEU A 106 24.77 -0.11 -7.59
N HIS A 107 24.58 -1.28 -6.98
CA HIS A 107 25.23 -2.53 -7.36
C HIS A 107 24.42 -3.20 -8.47
N ALA A 108 24.82 -3.01 -9.72
CA ALA A 108 24.25 -3.72 -10.84
C ALA A 108 24.97 -5.07 -11.01
N ALA A 109 24.22 -6.17 -11.06
CA ALA A 109 24.77 -7.45 -11.49
C ALA A 109 25.16 -7.38 -12.98
N VAL A 110 26.38 -7.80 -13.31
CA VAL A 110 26.90 -7.81 -14.68
C VAL A 110 27.24 -9.24 -15.13
N ALA A 111 27.26 -9.45 -16.44
CA ALA A 111 27.64 -10.72 -17.04
C ALA A 111 29.12 -10.72 -17.42
N SER A 112 29.87 -11.69 -16.90
CA SER A 112 31.20 -12.03 -17.38
C SER A 112 31.13 -12.83 -18.69
N ALA A 113 32.28 -13.11 -19.30
CA ALA A 113 32.40 -13.52 -20.71
C ALA A 113 32.01 -14.98 -21.04
N SER A 114 30.91 -15.49 -20.50
CA SER A 114 30.14 -16.64 -21.02
C SER A 114 28.76 -16.70 -20.35
N PRO A 115 27.71 -16.07 -20.92
CA PRO A 115 26.39 -16.08 -20.33
C PRO A 115 25.75 -17.47 -20.46
N ALA A 116 25.32 -18.05 -19.33
CA ALA A 116 24.54 -19.28 -19.28
C ALA A 116 23.10 -19.06 -19.75
N ILE A 117 22.93 -18.70 -21.03
CA ILE A 117 21.63 -18.49 -21.68
C ILE A 117 20.90 -19.84 -21.73
N PRO A 118 19.69 -19.97 -21.17
CA PRO A 118 18.93 -21.22 -21.21
C PRO A 118 18.73 -21.71 -22.66
N GLY A 119 19.30 -22.87 -22.98
CA GLY A 119 19.29 -23.47 -24.32
C GLY A 119 20.59 -23.33 -25.10
N MET A 120 21.53 -22.46 -24.69
CA MET A 120 22.91 -22.47 -25.20
C MET A 120 23.80 -23.37 -24.33
N LYS A 121 24.75 -24.06 -24.96
CA LYS A 121 25.78 -24.85 -24.26
C LYS A 121 26.91 -23.93 -23.81
N GLY A 122 26.77 -23.37 -22.61
CA GLY A 122 27.89 -22.89 -21.80
C GLY A 122 28.12 -23.84 -20.62
N ASP A 123 29.35 -23.90 -20.11
CA ASP A 123 29.68 -24.78 -18.99
C ASP A 123 28.95 -24.39 -17.69
N ARG A 124 28.65 -25.40 -16.88
CA ARG A 124 27.96 -25.22 -15.59
C ARG A 124 28.94 -24.80 -14.49
N GLU A 125 28.36 -24.23 -13.43
CA GLU A 125 28.97 -24.07 -12.10
C GLU A 125 30.12 -23.04 -11.95
N ALA A 126 29.82 -21.78 -12.33
CA ALA A 126 30.49 -20.61 -11.75
C ALA A 126 29.56 -19.38 -11.66
N GLN A 127 28.56 -19.39 -10.77
CA GLN A 127 27.70 -18.21 -10.51
C GLN A 127 28.40 -17.15 -9.65
N TYR A 128 29.50 -16.58 -10.15
CA TYR A 128 29.99 -15.30 -9.64
C TYR A 128 29.06 -14.19 -10.14
N GLN A 129 28.22 -13.66 -9.26
CA GLN A 129 27.57 -12.37 -9.49
C GLN A 129 28.62 -11.26 -9.37
N GLU A 130 29.36 -11.03 -10.45
CA GLU A 130 30.12 -9.79 -10.61
C GLU A 130 29.15 -8.60 -10.49
N SER A 131 29.52 -7.61 -9.67
CA SER A 131 28.73 -6.39 -9.52
C SER A 131 29.57 -5.18 -9.89
N VAL A 132 29.06 -4.32 -10.78
CA VAL A 132 29.64 -3.01 -11.00
C VAL A 132 28.98 -2.01 -10.05
N GLN A 133 29.80 -1.37 -9.22
CA GLN A 133 29.38 -0.21 -8.44
C GLN A 133 29.24 0.98 -9.38
N THR A 134 28.02 1.49 -9.52
CA THR A 134 27.73 2.69 -10.33
C THR A 134 27.24 3.83 -9.45
N VAL A 135 27.65 5.06 -9.79
CA VAL A 135 27.17 6.29 -9.14
C VAL A 135 26.15 6.97 -10.04
N ARG A 136 24.88 6.99 -9.59
CA ARG A 136 23.83 7.70 -10.31
C ARG A 136 23.94 9.21 -10.09
N VAL A 137 23.91 9.96 -11.18
CA VAL A 137 23.69 11.41 -11.20
C VAL A 137 22.41 11.69 -11.98
N VAL A 138 21.72 12.79 -11.65
CA VAL A 138 20.60 13.29 -12.48
C VAL A 138 21.16 14.37 -13.38
N GLU A 139 21.03 14.17 -14.69
CA GLU A 139 21.32 15.14 -15.74
C GLU A 139 20.08 15.99 -16.00
N ARG A 140 20.27 17.31 -16.13
CA ARG A 140 19.22 18.30 -16.41
C ARG A 140 19.21 18.67 -17.88
N SER A 141 18.16 19.38 -18.30
CA SER A 141 17.96 19.82 -19.70
C SER A 141 19.01 20.82 -20.22
N ASP A 142 19.84 21.39 -19.34
CA ASP A 142 20.99 22.25 -19.67
C ASP A 142 22.33 21.48 -19.76
N GLY A 143 22.31 20.16 -19.55
CA GLY A 143 23.51 19.31 -19.51
C GLY A 143 24.29 19.36 -18.18
N THR A 144 23.79 20.06 -17.17
CA THR A 144 24.37 19.99 -15.81
C THR A 144 23.92 18.70 -15.11
N ALA A 145 24.82 18.07 -14.35
CA ALA A 145 24.54 16.83 -13.65
C ALA A 145 24.90 16.92 -12.16
N THR A 146 23.93 16.66 -11.27
CA THR A 146 24.11 16.82 -9.82
C THR A 146 24.00 15.48 -9.08
N PRO A 147 25.06 15.00 -8.39
CA PRO A 147 24.97 13.80 -7.57
C PRO A 147 24.06 14.01 -6.36
N GLY A 148 23.14 13.07 -6.10
CA GLY A 148 22.21 13.14 -4.96
C GLY A 148 20.94 13.96 -5.20
N GLU A 149 20.80 14.53 -6.40
CA GLU A 149 19.49 14.97 -6.90
C GLU A 149 18.60 13.75 -7.14
N CYS A 150 17.32 13.89 -6.83
CA CYS A 150 16.29 12.88 -7.02
C CYS A 150 15.60 13.03 -8.40
N LEU A 151 15.18 11.91 -8.98
CA LEU A 151 14.21 11.90 -10.08
C LEU A 151 12.80 12.18 -9.55
N LEU A 152 11.90 12.63 -10.43
CA LEU A 152 10.49 12.84 -10.10
C LEU A 152 9.82 11.53 -9.64
N GLY A 153 9.13 11.60 -8.51
CA GLY A 153 8.47 10.44 -7.90
C GLY A 153 9.41 9.40 -7.27
N GLU A 154 10.70 9.72 -7.09
CA GLU A 154 11.70 8.83 -6.47
C GLU A 154 11.66 8.84 -4.94
N LEU A 155 11.89 7.67 -4.31
CA LEU A 155 12.12 7.51 -2.88
C LEU A 155 13.34 8.33 -2.45
N THR A 156 13.23 9.08 -1.36
CA THR A 156 14.32 9.86 -0.80
C THR A 156 15.01 9.13 0.34
N ASP A 157 16.10 9.69 0.84
CA ASP A 157 16.81 9.16 2.00
C ASP A 157 15.97 9.25 3.29
N VAL A 158 15.03 10.20 3.35
CA VAL A 158 13.98 10.24 4.39
C VAL A 158 13.11 8.99 4.26
N GLY A 159 12.64 8.66 3.05
CA GLY A 159 11.80 7.50 2.82
C GLY A 159 12.50 6.17 3.04
N ARG A 160 13.81 6.12 2.78
CA ARG A 160 14.66 4.97 3.12
C ARG A 160 14.76 4.81 4.64
N GLN A 161 14.95 5.90 5.38
CA GLN A 161 15.04 5.88 6.85
C GLN A 161 13.73 5.46 7.53
N THR A 162 12.58 6.03 7.15
CA THR A 162 11.30 5.71 7.82
C THR A 162 10.83 4.28 7.53
N THR A 163 11.12 3.74 6.34
CA THR A 163 10.80 2.35 5.98
C THR A 163 11.75 1.36 6.66
N TYR A 164 13.03 1.71 6.83
CA TYR A 164 13.94 0.95 7.68
C TYR A 164 13.48 0.94 9.15
N ASP A 165 13.06 2.09 9.68
CA ASP A 165 12.56 2.20 11.06
C ASP A 165 11.24 1.45 11.27
N TYR A 166 10.36 1.42 10.27
CA TYR A 166 9.21 0.52 10.28
C TYR A 166 9.63 -0.96 10.34
N GLY A 167 10.67 -1.35 9.57
CA GLY A 167 11.27 -2.68 9.66
C GLY A 167 11.80 -3.00 11.07
N ARG A 168 12.47 -2.05 11.72
CA ARG A 168 12.93 -2.19 13.12
C ARG A 168 11.75 -2.33 14.09
N ALA A 169 10.67 -1.59 13.89
CA ALA A 169 9.46 -1.70 14.70
C ALA A 169 8.75 -3.05 14.49
N LEU A 170 8.74 -3.61 13.27
CA LEU A 170 8.27 -4.99 13.03
C LEU A 170 9.09 -6.02 13.81
N ARG A 171 10.43 -5.84 13.92
CA ARG A 171 11.28 -6.70 14.75
C ARG A 171 10.91 -6.60 16.22
N GLN A 172 10.88 -5.37 16.75
CA GLN A 172 10.54 -5.12 18.15
C GLN A 172 9.16 -5.68 18.52
N LEU A 173 8.19 -5.59 17.60
CA LEU A 173 6.85 -6.14 17.80
C LEU A 173 6.81 -7.67 17.68
N TYR A 174 7.15 -8.22 16.50
CA TYR A 174 6.86 -9.62 16.18
C TYR A 174 7.97 -10.60 16.59
N ILE A 175 9.20 -10.13 16.82
CA ILE A 175 10.28 -10.94 17.42
C ILE A 175 10.33 -10.64 18.92
N ASP A 176 10.69 -9.41 19.31
CA ASP A 176 11.13 -9.14 20.69
C ASP A 176 9.96 -9.11 21.70
N LYS A 177 8.81 -8.49 21.36
CA LYS A 177 7.65 -8.32 22.26
C LYS A 177 6.64 -9.47 22.21
N LEU A 178 6.48 -10.12 21.06
CA LEU A 178 5.49 -11.21 20.87
C LEU A 178 6.09 -12.62 20.74
N GLY A 179 7.41 -12.76 20.50
CA GLY A 179 8.05 -14.07 20.29
C GLY A 179 7.50 -14.87 19.10
N PHE A 180 6.84 -14.19 18.15
CA PHE A 180 6.10 -14.82 17.06
C PHE A 180 7.02 -15.24 15.91
N LEU A 181 7.93 -14.36 15.49
CA LEU A 181 8.96 -14.62 14.47
C LEU A 181 10.30 -15.06 15.12
N PRO A 182 11.15 -15.82 14.41
CA PRO A 182 12.48 -16.16 14.90
C PRO A 182 13.41 -14.94 14.94
N ASP A 183 14.39 -14.93 15.85
CA ASP A 183 15.39 -13.86 15.92
C ASP A 183 16.30 -13.79 14.67
N VAL A 184 16.55 -14.94 14.03
CA VAL A 184 17.40 -15.08 12.83
C VAL A 184 16.58 -15.68 11.70
N ALA A 185 16.54 -15.02 10.54
CA ALA A 185 15.92 -15.58 9.33
C ALA A 185 16.84 -16.63 8.68
N ARG A 186 16.24 -17.73 8.20
CA ARG A 186 16.95 -18.95 7.75
C ARG A 186 16.44 -19.53 6.43
N SER A 187 15.14 -19.39 6.13
CA SER A 187 14.54 -19.86 4.89
C SER A 187 13.41 -18.93 4.44
N HIS A 188 12.86 -19.17 3.26
CA HIS A 188 11.76 -18.37 2.69
C HIS A 188 10.37 -18.89 3.09
N ASP A 189 10.31 -19.82 4.04
CA ASP A 189 9.10 -20.57 4.38
C ASP A 189 8.20 -19.80 5.36
N ASP A 190 8.78 -19.07 6.31
CA ASP A 190 8.05 -18.28 7.31
C ASP A 190 7.84 -16.81 6.91
N ILE A 191 8.50 -16.33 5.85
CA ILE A 191 8.52 -14.94 5.39
C ILE A 191 8.25 -14.82 3.88
N TYR A 192 7.11 -14.23 3.51
CA TYR A 192 6.77 -13.85 2.13
C TYR A 192 7.01 -12.35 1.90
N LEU A 193 7.68 -12.00 0.81
CA LEU A 193 8.05 -10.62 0.48
C LEU A 193 7.59 -10.31 -0.95
N ARG A 194 6.80 -9.25 -1.14
CA ARG A 194 6.31 -8.83 -2.47
C ARG A 194 6.25 -7.31 -2.62
N SER A 195 6.62 -6.80 -3.79
CA SER A 195 6.44 -5.38 -4.16
C SER A 195 5.64 -5.26 -5.45
N THR A 196 4.99 -4.12 -5.66
CA THR A 196 4.67 -3.65 -7.02
C THR A 196 5.96 -3.39 -7.80
N ASN A 197 5.89 -3.42 -9.14
CA ASN A 197 7.03 -3.13 -10.01
C ASN A 197 7.30 -1.61 -10.16
N VAL A 198 7.57 -0.93 -9.03
CA VAL A 198 7.92 0.51 -9.00
C VAL A 198 9.16 0.67 -8.12
N PRO A 199 10.22 1.39 -8.55
CA PRO A 199 11.48 1.47 -7.80
C PRO A 199 11.29 1.87 -6.32
N ARG A 200 10.42 2.85 -6.04
CA ARG A 200 10.18 3.32 -4.65
C ARG A 200 9.55 2.29 -3.72
N THR A 201 8.71 1.36 -4.21
CA THR A 201 8.14 0.27 -3.40
C THR A 201 9.15 -0.86 -3.23
N ILE A 202 9.92 -1.17 -4.28
CA ILE A 202 11.03 -2.13 -4.25
C ILE A 202 12.07 -1.73 -3.20
N GLU A 203 12.56 -0.49 -3.26
CA GLU A 203 13.52 0.06 -2.28
C GLU A 203 12.93 0.12 -0.87
N SER A 204 11.67 0.57 -0.72
CA SER A 204 11.02 0.61 0.60
C SER A 204 10.94 -0.78 1.23
N LEU A 205 10.64 -1.83 0.45
CA LEU A 205 10.62 -3.19 0.99
C LEU A 205 12.02 -3.69 1.35
N GLN A 206 13.05 -3.34 0.57
CA GLN A 206 14.45 -3.64 0.91
C GLN A 206 14.85 -3.03 2.26
N GLN A 207 14.43 -1.80 2.54
CA GLN A 207 14.68 -1.14 3.83
C GLN A 207 13.89 -1.80 4.99
N VAL A 208 12.60 -2.12 4.79
CA VAL A 208 11.81 -2.87 5.78
C VAL A 208 12.45 -4.24 6.08
N ILE A 209 12.96 -4.95 5.07
CA ILE A 209 13.67 -6.22 5.23
C ILE A 209 14.95 -6.02 6.06
N HIS A 210 15.76 -4.99 5.75
CA HIS A 210 17.02 -4.71 6.45
C HIS A 210 16.78 -4.28 7.91
N GLY A 211 15.67 -3.58 8.20
CA GLY A 211 15.27 -3.24 9.58
C GLY A 211 14.77 -4.44 10.39
N LEU A 212 14.03 -5.36 9.74
CA LEU A 212 13.48 -6.56 10.38
C LEU A 212 14.54 -7.65 10.61
N TYR A 213 15.35 -7.93 9.57
CA TYR A 213 16.46 -8.88 9.57
C TYR A 213 17.72 -8.23 8.96
N PRO A 214 18.46 -7.43 9.75
CA PRO A 214 19.76 -6.94 9.34
C PRO A 214 20.73 -8.11 9.11
N ASP A 215 21.85 -7.84 8.44
CA ASP A 215 22.79 -8.83 7.93
C ASP A 215 23.35 -9.77 9.02
N SER A 216 23.50 -9.27 10.26
CA SER A 216 23.89 -10.06 11.43
C SER A 216 22.79 -10.96 12.03
N ARG A 217 21.57 -10.92 11.46
CA ARG A 217 20.39 -11.72 11.84
C ARG A 217 19.83 -12.51 10.64
N ARG A 218 20.67 -12.79 9.65
CA ARG A 218 20.41 -13.67 8.50
C ARG A 218 21.49 -14.75 8.45
N THR A 219 21.15 -15.97 8.07
CA THR A 219 22.17 -16.98 7.74
C THR A 219 22.82 -16.67 6.39
N SER A 220 24.04 -17.18 6.15
CA SER A 220 24.84 -16.86 4.95
C SER A 220 24.22 -17.32 3.62
N ASP A 221 23.29 -18.28 3.69
CA ASP A 221 22.47 -18.80 2.60
C ASP A 221 21.12 -18.06 2.44
N PHE A 222 20.69 -17.28 3.44
CA PHE A 222 19.40 -16.57 3.40
C PHE A 222 19.50 -15.22 2.67
N VAL A 223 19.32 -15.28 1.34
CA VAL A 223 19.10 -14.11 0.46
C VAL A 223 17.60 -13.82 0.35
N PRO A 224 17.08 -12.65 0.79
CA PRO A 224 15.65 -12.36 0.76
C PRO A 224 15.02 -12.36 -0.65
N GLN A 225 14.03 -13.23 -0.88
CA GLN A 225 13.32 -13.35 -2.17
C GLN A 225 12.21 -12.29 -2.33
N LEU A 226 12.55 -11.16 -2.95
CA LEU A 226 11.58 -10.13 -3.34
C LEU A 226 10.76 -10.59 -4.56
N ARG A 227 9.44 -10.73 -4.40
CA ARG A 227 8.52 -11.12 -5.48
C ARG A 227 7.90 -9.88 -6.13
N ILE A 228 7.79 -9.87 -7.46
CA ILE A 228 7.21 -8.78 -8.26
C ILE A 228 6.32 -9.41 -9.32
N ARG A 229 5.18 -8.79 -9.67
CA ARG A 229 4.33 -9.21 -10.80
C ARG A 229 4.47 -8.30 -12.01
N ASN A 230 4.10 -8.80 -13.18
CA ASN A 230 3.95 -7.98 -14.38
C ASN A 230 2.77 -7.00 -14.22
N GLY A 231 2.85 -5.84 -14.85
CA GLY A 231 1.84 -4.77 -14.69
C GLY A 231 0.39 -5.17 -15.06
N ARG A 232 0.18 -6.21 -15.87
CA ARG A 232 -1.15 -6.75 -16.18
C ARG A 232 -1.67 -7.80 -15.18
N GLU A 233 -0.81 -8.33 -14.32
CA GLU A 233 -1.14 -9.38 -13.32
C GLU A 233 -1.10 -8.82 -11.89
N GLU A 234 -0.67 -7.57 -11.74
CA GLU A 234 -0.55 -6.87 -10.47
C GLU A 234 -1.95 -6.62 -9.87
N ASN A 235 -2.12 -6.95 -8.59
CA ASN A 235 -3.36 -6.77 -7.83
C ASN A 235 -3.13 -6.02 -6.51
N LEU A 236 -1.92 -5.55 -6.21
CA LEU A 236 -1.64 -4.68 -5.07
C LEU A 236 -2.25 -3.27 -5.22
N PHE A 237 -2.98 -2.97 -6.29
CA PHE A 237 -3.82 -1.79 -6.47
C PHE A 237 -4.93 -2.10 -7.48
N GLY A 238 -5.96 -1.24 -7.57
CA GLY A 238 -7.04 -1.39 -8.55
C GLY A 238 -6.52 -1.24 -9.99
N ASN A 239 -6.33 -2.35 -10.69
CA ASN A 239 -5.53 -2.40 -11.91
C ASN A 239 -6.32 -1.95 -13.15
N THR A 240 -6.35 -0.64 -13.40
CA THR A 240 -6.98 -0.03 -14.59
C THR A 240 -6.23 -0.30 -15.91
N LEU A 241 -4.97 -0.74 -15.87
CA LEU A 241 -4.21 -1.13 -17.07
C LEU A 241 -4.68 -2.46 -17.64
N ALA A 242 -5.10 -3.40 -16.78
CA ALA A 242 -5.69 -4.66 -17.18
C ALA A 242 -7.23 -4.61 -17.24
N CYS A 243 -7.89 -3.87 -16.34
CA CYS A 243 -9.35 -3.82 -16.23
C CYS A 243 -9.97 -2.57 -16.87
N LYS A 244 -10.45 -2.68 -18.12
CA LYS A 244 -11.02 -1.54 -18.84
C LYS A 244 -12.34 -1.05 -18.24
N ARG A 245 -13.17 -1.95 -17.69
CA ARG A 245 -14.39 -1.58 -16.95
C ARG A 245 -14.09 -0.70 -15.74
N LEU A 246 -13.12 -1.09 -14.91
CA LEU A 246 -12.67 -0.32 -13.74
C LEU A 246 -12.13 1.07 -14.13
N GLU A 247 -11.37 1.15 -15.23
CA GLU A 247 -10.90 2.44 -15.78
C GLU A 247 -12.09 3.37 -16.11
N VAL A 248 -13.09 2.88 -16.83
CA VAL A 248 -14.30 3.64 -17.21
C VAL A 248 -15.07 4.09 -15.97
N LEU A 249 -15.26 3.21 -14.98
CA LEU A 249 -15.94 3.54 -13.73
C LEU A 249 -15.20 4.66 -12.96
N LEU A 250 -13.89 4.52 -12.73
CA LEU A 250 -13.10 5.50 -11.99
C LEU A 250 -12.94 6.83 -12.75
N VAL A 251 -13.00 6.84 -14.09
CA VAL A 251 -13.14 8.08 -14.88
C VAL A 251 -14.52 8.72 -14.68
N GLY A 252 -15.58 7.93 -14.55
CA GLY A 252 -16.93 8.40 -14.21
C GLY A 252 -16.97 9.07 -12.82
N PHE A 253 -16.48 8.40 -11.79
CA PHE A 253 -16.42 8.96 -10.42
C PHE A 253 -15.58 10.22 -10.34
N ALA A 254 -14.42 10.28 -11.01
CA ALA A 254 -13.59 11.48 -11.05
C ALA A 254 -14.30 12.69 -11.70
N LYS A 255 -15.11 12.46 -12.75
CA LYS A 255 -15.94 13.50 -13.37
C LYS A 255 -17.06 13.96 -12.43
N ALA A 256 -17.79 13.04 -11.81
CA ALA A 256 -18.85 13.37 -10.86
C ALA A 256 -18.31 14.17 -9.65
N ALA A 257 -17.17 13.76 -9.11
CA ALA A 257 -16.47 14.49 -8.05
C ALA A 257 -16.04 15.90 -8.53
N SER A 258 -15.54 16.04 -9.75
CA SER A 258 -15.20 17.36 -10.33
C SER A 258 -16.43 18.27 -10.37
N SER A 259 -17.56 17.80 -10.89
CA SER A 259 -18.82 18.58 -10.89
C SER A 259 -19.32 18.95 -9.49
N GLN A 260 -19.10 18.08 -8.49
CA GLN A 260 -19.57 18.28 -7.12
C GLN A 260 -18.68 19.23 -6.30
N TRP A 261 -17.36 19.14 -6.44
CA TRP A 261 -16.41 19.80 -5.54
C TRP A 261 -15.77 21.06 -6.13
N ASN A 262 -15.79 21.25 -7.45
CA ASN A 262 -15.12 22.39 -8.09
C ASN A 262 -15.68 23.75 -7.67
N GLU A 263 -16.98 23.87 -7.37
CA GLU A 263 -17.57 25.09 -6.82
C GLU A 263 -17.12 25.35 -5.37
N THR A 264 -17.02 24.31 -4.54
CA THR A 264 -16.52 24.44 -3.16
C THR A 264 -15.03 24.80 -3.14
N LEU A 265 -14.23 24.20 -4.04
CA LEU A 265 -12.81 24.53 -4.21
C LEU A 265 -12.58 25.97 -4.70
N ALA A 266 -13.55 26.58 -5.41
CA ALA A 266 -13.46 27.98 -5.84
C ALA A 266 -13.30 28.96 -4.67
N THR A 267 -13.79 28.61 -3.48
CA THR A 267 -13.61 29.41 -2.24
C THR A 267 -12.15 29.53 -1.80
N LEU A 268 -11.23 28.76 -2.40
CA LEU A 268 -9.79 28.81 -2.14
C LEU A 268 -9.02 29.63 -3.18
N ASP A 269 -9.61 30.01 -4.32
CA ASP A 269 -8.87 30.58 -5.44
C ASP A 269 -8.12 31.87 -5.06
N GLU A 270 -8.75 32.77 -4.31
CA GLU A 270 -8.11 34.00 -3.81
C GLU A 270 -6.91 33.72 -2.88
N LYS A 271 -6.93 32.60 -2.15
CA LYS A 271 -5.82 32.17 -1.29
C LYS A 271 -4.68 31.53 -2.11
N VAL A 272 -5.00 30.61 -3.02
CA VAL A 272 -3.99 29.67 -3.57
C VAL A 272 -3.66 29.81 -5.05
N SER A 273 -4.51 30.41 -5.89
CA SER A 273 -4.28 30.46 -7.35
C SER A 273 -2.95 31.15 -7.72
N ARG A 274 -2.53 32.12 -6.90
CA ARG A 274 -1.23 32.81 -7.03
C ARG A 274 -0.01 31.89 -6.98
N TYR A 275 -0.12 30.71 -6.37
CA TYR A 275 0.96 29.72 -6.26
C TYR A 275 0.98 28.70 -7.41
N ILE A 276 -0.06 28.67 -8.25
CA ILE A 276 -0.24 27.70 -9.33
C ILE A 276 -0.43 28.40 -10.69
N GLY A 277 0.33 29.48 -10.91
CA GLY A 277 0.36 30.22 -12.18
C GLY A 277 -0.91 31.05 -12.46
N GLY A 278 -1.66 31.43 -11.41
CA GLY A 278 -2.94 32.15 -11.53
C GLY A 278 -4.13 31.25 -11.87
N ASN A 279 -3.92 29.95 -12.09
CA ASN A 279 -4.99 29.00 -12.41
C ASN A 279 -5.87 28.72 -11.18
N PRO A 280 -7.19 28.53 -11.34
CA PRO A 280 -8.08 28.14 -10.24
C PRO A 280 -7.80 26.71 -9.76
N ILE A 281 -7.93 26.45 -8.46
CA ILE A 281 -7.69 25.11 -7.91
C ILE A 281 -8.90 24.19 -8.12
N ARG A 282 -8.76 23.20 -9.00
CA ARG A 282 -9.86 22.31 -9.43
C ARG A 282 -9.38 20.87 -9.53
N LEU A 283 -10.28 19.90 -9.36
CA LEU A 283 -9.95 18.47 -9.45
C LEU A 283 -9.42 18.10 -10.84
N ASP A 284 -10.05 18.62 -11.88
CA ASP A 284 -9.68 18.52 -13.29
C ASP A 284 -8.84 19.72 -13.81
N GLY A 285 -8.38 20.59 -12.92
CA GLY A 285 -7.59 21.78 -13.23
C GLY A 285 -6.18 21.51 -13.77
N LYS A 286 -5.45 22.60 -14.06
CA LYS A 286 -4.05 22.57 -14.50
C LYS A 286 -3.24 23.58 -13.67
N PRO A 287 -2.45 23.14 -12.67
CA PRO A 287 -2.33 21.77 -12.16
C PRO A 287 -3.64 21.25 -11.53
N ARG A 288 -3.81 19.93 -11.49
CA ARG A 288 -4.91 19.28 -10.76
C ARG A 288 -4.71 19.44 -9.26
N ALA A 289 -5.79 19.60 -8.50
CA ALA A 289 -5.74 19.70 -7.03
C ALA A 289 -4.99 18.52 -6.36
N SER A 290 -5.10 17.31 -6.92
CA SER A 290 -4.32 16.13 -6.50
C SER A 290 -2.81 16.32 -6.67
N GLY A 291 -2.37 17.00 -7.74
CA GLY A 291 -0.97 17.36 -7.95
C GLY A 291 -0.48 18.48 -7.02
N VAL A 292 -1.35 19.41 -6.62
CA VAL A 292 -1.03 20.42 -5.60
C VAL A 292 -0.84 19.75 -4.23
N LEU A 293 -1.73 18.81 -3.88
CA LEU A 293 -1.63 18.01 -2.66
C LEU A 293 -0.33 17.18 -2.62
N ASP A 294 0.00 16.45 -3.70
CA ASP A 294 1.26 15.72 -3.90
C ASP A 294 2.49 16.61 -3.62
N THR A 295 2.54 17.80 -4.22
CA THR A 295 3.66 18.74 -4.03
C THR A 295 3.75 19.27 -2.60
N VAL A 296 2.63 19.66 -1.97
CA VAL A 296 2.58 20.16 -0.59
C VAL A 296 2.93 19.07 0.44
N ARG A 297 2.43 17.85 0.24
CA ARG A 297 2.65 16.71 1.14
C ARG A 297 4.10 16.23 1.07
N ALA A 298 4.69 16.14 -0.12
CA ALA A 298 6.11 15.89 -0.29
C ALA A 298 6.97 17.01 0.34
N ALA A 299 6.59 18.28 0.18
CA ALA A 299 7.36 19.39 0.75
C ALA A 299 7.38 19.36 2.28
N ASN A 300 6.21 19.20 2.91
CA ASN A 300 6.10 19.04 4.36
C ASN A 300 6.89 17.82 4.87
N ALA A 301 6.88 16.69 4.15
CA ALA A 301 7.64 15.49 4.49
C ALA A 301 9.18 15.73 4.57
N HIS A 302 9.70 16.63 3.74
CA HIS A 302 11.13 16.91 3.64
C HIS A 302 11.56 18.21 4.35
N GLY A 303 10.68 18.84 5.11
CA GLY A 303 10.94 20.13 5.78
C GLY A 303 11.07 21.33 4.81
N VAL A 304 10.70 21.14 3.55
CA VAL A 304 10.67 22.21 2.53
C VAL A 304 9.53 23.17 2.88
N THR A 305 9.81 24.48 2.83
CA THR A 305 8.82 25.50 3.19
C THR A 305 7.75 25.63 2.11
N VAL A 306 6.52 25.25 2.44
CA VAL A 306 5.32 25.59 1.67
C VAL A 306 4.78 26.98 2.05
N PRO A 307 4.03 27.66 1.15
CA PRO A 307 3.32 28.91 1.47
C PRO A 307 2.37 28.77 2.68
N PRO A 308 2.13 29.85 3.44
CA PRO A 308 1.40 29.77 4.71
C PRO A 308 -0.05 29.32 4.57
N GLU A 309 -0.71 29.57 3.44
CA GLU A 309 -2.07 29.13 3.13
C GLU A 309 -2.16 27.60 3.05
N PHE A 310 -1.09 26.90 2.66
CA PHE A 310 -1.04 25.43 2.67
C PHE A 310 -0.72 24.84 4.07
N LYS A 311 -0.51 25.71 5.07
CA LYS A 311 -0.40 25.35 6.49
C LYS A 311 -1.71 25.60 7.26
N ASP A 312 -2.69 26.28 6.64
CA ASP A 312 -4.06 26.41 7.15
C ASP A 312 -4.79 25.06 7.01
N PRO A 313 -5.19 24.40 8.12
CA PRO A 313 -5.92 23.13 8.04
C PRO A 313 -7.19 23.22 7.20
N ALA A 314 -7.89 24.36 7.18
CA ALA A 314 -9.11 24.53 6.41
C ALA A 314 -8.87 24.51 4.90
N VAL A 315 -7.71 24.96 4.44
CA VAL A 315 -7.31 24.92 3.02
C VAL A 315 -6.92 23.49 2.64
N ILE A 316 -5.97 22.90 3.37
CA ILE A 316 -5.41 21.59 2.98
C ILE A 316 -6.41 20.45 3.16
N ASP A 317 -7.28 20.50 4.18
CA ASP A 317 -8.33 19.50 4.37
C ASP A 317 -9.45 19.60 3.33
N LEU A 318 -9.77 20.80 2.82
CA LEU A 318 -10.77 20.93 1.75
C LEU A 318 -10.22 20.38 0.43
N ILE A 319 -8.96 20.69 0.11
CA ILE A 319 -8.24 20.08 -1.03
C ILE A 319 -8.20 18.56 -0.89
N GLU A 320 -7.79 18.04 0.28
CA GLU A 320 -7.70 16.60 0.50
C GLU A 320 -9.06 15.90 0.46
N LYS A 321 -10.13 16.47 1.05
CA LYS A 321 -11.48 15.89 0.99
C LYS A 321 -11.99 15.75 -0.44
N ALA A 322 -11.84 16.80 -1.25
CA ALA A 322 -12.21 16.75 -2.67
C ALA A 322 -11.40 15.71 -3.44
N VAL A 323 -10.08 15.64 -3.20
CA VAL A 323 -9.17 14.70 -3.87
C VAL A 323 -9.40 13.25 -3.43
N VAL A 324 -9.62 13.00 -2.14
CA VAL A 324 -10.02 11.68 -1.61
C VAL A 324 -11.34 11.23 -2.25
N HIS A 325 -12.31 12.13 -2.37
CA HIS A 325 -13.58 11.83 -3.04
C HIS A 325 -13.38 11.52 -4.53
N GLU A 326 -12.55 12.29 -5.25
CA GLU A 326 -12.22 12.04 -6.67
C GLU A 326 -11.64 10.64 -6.90
N TRP A 327 -10.74 10.18 -6.02
CA TRP A 327 -10.01 8.92 -6.21
C TRP A 327 -10.72 7.69 -5.62
N PHE A 328 -11.48 7.86 -4.53
CA PHE A 328 -11.95 6.72 -3.73
C PHE A 328 -13.48 6.57 -3.64
N ALA A 329 -14.30 7.56 -4.02
CA ALA A 329 -15.76 7.45 -3.94
C ALA A 329 -16.33 6.27 -4.74
N GLY A 330 -15.64 5.82 -5.79
CA GLY A 330 -16.02 4.62 -6.54
C GLY A 330 -16.10 3.36 -5.67
N TYR A 331 -15.21 3.22 -4.67
CA TYR A 331 -15.17 2.08 -3.75
C TYR A 331 -16.32 2.07 -2.72
N HIS A 332 -17.32 2.95 -2.85
CA HIS A 332 -18.64 2.78 -2.21
C HIS A 332 -19.56 1.83 -3.01
N THR A 333 -19.25 1.52 -4.27
CA THR A 333 -20.00 0.58 -5.11
C THR A 333 -19.39 -0.81 -5.13
N GLU A 334 -20.23 -1.85 -5.14
CA GLU A 334 -19.78 -3.25 -5.17
C GLU A 334 -19.00 -3.59 -6.45
N GLU A 335 -19.34 -3.00 -7.60
CA GLU A 335 -18.63 -3.26 -8.86
C GLU A 335 -17.17 -2.79 -8.81
N VAL A 336 -16.91 -1.57 -8.33
CA VAL A 336 -15.53 -1.05 -8.19
C VAL A 336 -14.76 -1.81 -7.10
N ARG A 337 -15.43 -2.21 -6.01
CA ARG A 337 -14.83 -3.07 -4.96
C ARG A 337 -14.40 -4.42 -5.53
N ARG A 338 -15.29 -5.10 -6.26
CA ARG A 338 -15.06 -6.39 -6.92
C ARG A 338 -13.91 -6.32 -7.91
N LEU A 339 -13.98 -5.41 -8.88
CA LEU A 339 -12.97 -5.28 -9.93
C LEU A 339 -11.62 -4.78 -9.40
N GLY A 340 -11.63 -3.84 -8.46
CA GLY A 340 -10.44 -3.18 -7.93
C GLY A 340 -9.70 -3.97 -6.85
N MET A 341 -10.39 -4.43 -5.80
CA MET A 341 -9.79 -5.06 -4.62
C MET A 341 -10.13 -6.54 -4.45
N GLY A 342 -11.17 -7.06 -5.11
CA GLY A 342 -11.55 -8.48 -5.06
C GLY A 342 -10.39 -9.46 -5.29
N PRO A 343 -9.57 -9.30 -6.35
CA PRO A 343 -8.40 -10.17 -6.58
C PRO A 343 -7.36 -10.12 -5.47
N LEU A 344 -7.21 -9.00 -4.77
CA LEU A 344 -6.25 -8.86 -3.66
C LEU A 344 -6.79 -9.51 -2.39
N LEU A 345 -8.06 -9.26 -2.07
CA LEU A 345 -8.74 -9.85 -0.92
C LEU A 345 -8.87 -11.38 -1.06
N SER A 346 -9.10 -11.88 -2.27
CA SER A 346 -9.03 -13.32 -2.59
C SER A 346 -7.62 -13.90 -2.39
N ASP A 347 -6.57 -13.22 -2.87
CA ASP A 347 -5.17 -13.60 -2.63
C ASP A 347 -4.78 -13.59 -1.15
N LEU A 348 -5.34 -12.67 -0.36
CA LEU A 348 -5.14 -12.56 1.08
C LEU A 348 -5.86 -13.71 1.80
N THR A 349 -7.17 -13.82 1.62
CA THR A 349 -8.06 -14.77 2.29
C THR A 349 -7.68 -16.22 2.00
N ARG A 350 -7.29 -16.54 0.77
CA ARG A 350 -6.83 -17.89 0.40
C ARG A 350 -5.63 -18.36 1.22
N LYS A 351 -4.73 -17.45 1.63
CA LYS A 351 -3.60 -17.79 2.51
C LYS A 351 -4.01 -17.90 3.98
N LEU A 352 -4.94 -17.06 4.44
CA LEU A 352 -5.51 -17.17 5.79
C LEU A 352 -6.26 -18.50 5.98
N VAL A 353 -7.03 -18.93 4.98
CA VAL A 353 -7.74 -20.22 4.97
C VAL A 353 -6.74 -21.38 4.90
N ASN A 354 -5.75 -21.33 4.00
CA ASN A 354 -4.68 -22.35 3.96
C ASN A 354 -3.97 -22.49 5.31
N LYS A 355 -3.65 -21.37 5.98
CA LYS A 355 -3.03 -21.39 7.31
C LYS A 355 -3.94 -22.02 8.36
N ALA A 356 -5.24 -21.71 8.33
CA ALA A 356 -6.21 -22.27 9.26
C ALA A 356 -6.40 -23.79 9.09
N GLU A 357 -6.39 -24.26 7.84
CA GLU A 357 -6.51 -25.67 7.44
C GLU A 357 -5.24 -26.49 7.73
N GLN A 358 -4.06 -25.96 7.40
CA GLN A 358 -2.78 -26.65 7.56
C GLN A 358 -2.17 -26.48 8.96
N GLY A 359 -2.55 -25.41 9.68
CA GLY A 359 -2.02 -25.07 11.00
C GLY A 359 -0.49 -24.94 10.98
N GLY A 360 0.17 -25.71 11.85
CA GLY A 360 1.64 -25.77 11.91
C GLY A 360 2.34 -26.43 10.72
N ARG A 361 1.61 -27.01 9.75
CA ARG A 361 2.18 -27.51 8.48
C ARG A 361 2.39 -26.40 7.45
N ASP A 362 1.69 -25.27 7.59
CA ASP A 362 2.00 -24.05 6.84
C ASP A 362 2.97 -23.22 7.71
N PRO A 363 4.27 -23.18 7.38
CA PRO A 363 5.26 -22.42 8.15
C PRO A 363 5.07 -20.90 8.03
N LEU A 364 4.28 -20.40 7.07
CA LEU A 364 4.21 -18.99 6.73
C LEU A 364 3.63 -18.16 7.88
N LYS A 365 4.46 -17.28 8.45
CA LYS A 365 4.13 -16.43 9.61
C LYS A 365 3.91 -14.98 9.22
N ILE A 366 4.77 -14.38 8.39
CA ILE A 366 4.63 -12.98 7.98
C ILE A 366 4.69 -12.81 6.46
N LEU A 367 3.83 -11.95 5.94
CA LEU A 367 3.77 -11.56 4.54
C LEU A 367 3.85 -10.05 4.45
N ILE A 368 4.92 -9.51 3.88
CA ILE A 368 5.14 -8.06 3.76
C ILE A 368 5.01 -7.66 2.29
N HIS A 369 4.05 -6.77 2.03
CA HIS A 369 3.74 -6.24 0.72
C HIS A 369 4.05 -4.73 0.68
N SER A 370 4.88 -4.27 -0.27
CA SER A 370 5.07 -2.84 -0.51
C SER A 370 4.25 -2.34 -1.70
N THR A 371 3.52 -1.24 -1.49
CA THR A 371 2.47 -0.76 -2.39
C THR A 371 2.21 0.76 -2.25
N HIS A 372 1.01 1.23 -2.63
CA HIS A 372 0.59 2.63 -2.85
C HIS A 372 -0.63 3.01 -1.99
N ASP A 373 -1.01 4.29 -1.97
CA ASP A 373 -2.23 4.83 -1.32
C ASP A 373 -3.46 4.10 -1.80
N THR A 374 -3.54 3.97 -3.12
CA THR A 374 -4.59 3.31 -3.88
C THR A 374 -4.78 1.84 -3.50
N CYS A 375 -3.85 1.24 -2.76
CA CYS A 375 -4.07 -0.03 -2.07
C CYS A 375 -4.70 0.18 -0.69
N LEU A 376 -4.03 0.94 0.17
CA LEU A 376 -4.41 1.17 1.58
C LEU A 376 -5.83 1.75 1.69
N ALA A 377 -6.10 2.84 0.96
CA ALA A 377 -7.39 3.50 0.91
C ALA A 377 -8.48 2.63 0.27
N ALA A 378 -8.16 1.88 -0.79
CA ALA A 378 -9.13 0.99 -1.46
C ALA A 378 -9.48 -0.24 -0.60
N LEU A 379 -8.51 -0.85 0.09
CA LEU A 379 -8.74 -1.90 1.07
C LEU A 379 -9.66 -1.41 2.19
N CYS A 380 -9.32 -0.27 2.84
CA CYS A 380 -10.17 0.31 3.87
C CYS A 380 -11.58 0.68 3.35
N SER A 381 -11.70 1.21 2.13
CA SER A 381 -13.00 1.58 1.53
C SER A 381 -13.87 0.37 1.17
N THR A 382 -13.22 -0.70 0.70
CA THR A 382 -13.86 -1.98 0.36
C THR A 382 -14.34 -2.71 1.61
N LEU A 383 -13.56 -2.64 2.69
CA LEU A 383 -13.89 -3.22 4.00
C LEU A 383 -14.83 -2.31 4.84
N GLY A 384 -15.17 -1.11 4.37
CA GLY A 384 -16.11 -0.19 5.04
C GLY A 384 -15.54 0.54 6.26
N VAL A 385 -14.21 0.69 6.34
CA VAL A 385 -13.47 1.20 7.50
C VAL A 385 -12.50 2.35 7.15
N TYR A 386 -12.70 3.00 6.01
CA TYR A 386 -11.88 4.16 5.60
C TYR A 386 -12.29 5.43 6.36
N ASP A 387 -11.30 6.15 6.88
CA ASP A 387 -11.48 7.43 7.57
C ASP A 387 -11.53 8.64 6.63
N ASN A 388 -11.54 8.39 5.31
CA ASN A 388 -11.57 9.40 4.25
C ASN A 388 -10.41 10.41 4.32
N ARG A 389 -9.24 9.95 4.79
CA ARG A 389 -7.98 10.71 4.80
C ARG A 389 -6.92 9.98 3.96
N TRP A 390 -6.17 10.72 3.14
CA TRP A 390 -5.25 10.14 2.15
C TRP A 390 -4.00 9.54 2.83
N PRO A 391 -3.79 8.20 2.97
CA PRO A 391 -2.91 7.56 4.00
C PRO A 391 -1.47 8.12 4.17
N ALA A 392 -0.80 7.98 5.35
CA ALA A 392 0.43 8.68 5.86
C ALA A 392 1.80 8.05 5.53
N PHE A 393 2.89 8.83 5.34
CA PHE A 393 4.15 8.29 4.77
C PHE A 393 4.63 7.04 5.56
N SER A 394 5.02 6.00 4.83
CA SER A 394 5.31 4.66 5.38
C SER A 394 4.15 3.96 6.13
N SER A 395 2.89 4.35 5.90
CA SER A 395 1.72 3.73 6.56
C SER A 395 1.44 2.31 6.11
N SER A 396 0.91 1.50 7.04
CA SER A 396 0.49 0.13 6.82
C SER A 396 -0.96 -0.15 7.20
N ILE A 397 -1.60 -1.05 6.45
CA ILE A 397 -2.73 -1.85 6.91
C ILE A 397 -2.24 -3.28 7.17
N THR A 398 -2.63 -3.85 8.31
CA THR A 398 -2.18 -5.18 8.77
C THR A 398 -3.39 -6.07 9.06
N PHE A 399 -3.31 -7.33 8.62
CA PHE A 399 -4.30 -8.37 8.90
C PHE A 399 -3.63 -9.46 9.72
N GLU A 400 -4.13 -9.69 10.93
CA GLU A 400 -3.56 -10.60 11.93
C GLU A 400 -4.53 -11.76 12.16
N LEU A 401 -4.11 -12.98 11.85
CA LEU A 401 -4.89 -14.22 12.04
C LEU A 401 -4.57 -14.83 13.40
N PHE A 402 -5.61 -15.04 14.19
CA PHE A 402 -5.55 -15.65 15.51
C PHE A 402 -6.34 -16.95 15.58
N ARG A 403 -5.80 -17.93 16.30
CA ARG A 403 -6.50 -19.14 16.73
C ARG A 403 -6.95 -19.00 18.19
N ARG A 404 -8.18 -19.39 18.50
CA ARG A 404 -8.57 -19.65 19.89
C ARG A 404 -7.85 -20.89 20.40
N ARG A 405 -7.13 -20.74 21.52
CA ARG A 405 -6.51 -21.84 22.25
C ARG A 405 -7.61 -22.78 22.72
N THR A 406 -7.52 -24.04 22.31
CA THR A 406 -8.34 -25.13 22.84
C THR A 406 -8.13 -25.20 24.35
N ARG A 407 -9.19 -24.98 25.13
CA ARG A 407 -9.15 -25.26 26.58
C ARG A 407 -8.86 -26.75 26.77
N PRO A 408 -8.03 -27.16 27.76
CA PRO A 408 -8.05 -28.55 28.20
C PRO A 408 -9.47 -28.90 28.64
N ASP A 409 -10.01 -30.02 28.15
CA ASP A 409 -11.45 -30.26 28.16
C ASP A 409 -11.99 -30.50 29.59
N LEU A 410 -12.96 -29.68 30.00
CA LEU A 410 -13.89 -30.04 31.07
C LEU A 410 -14.99 -30.89 30.43
N SER A 411 -14.67 -32.17 30.21
CA SER A 411 -15.36 -33.09 29.31
C SER A 411 -16.76 -33.51 29.76
N GLY A 412 -17.70 -32.55 29.81
CA GLY A 412 -19.13 -32.74 30.01
C GLY A 412 -19.89 -32.94 28.69
N GLN A 413 -19.25 -33.54 27.67
CA GLN A 413 -19.84 -33.67 26.34
C GLN A 413 -20.92 -34.76 26.29
N SER A 414 -22.07 -34.39 25.75
CA SER A 414 -23.23 -35.29 25.62
C SER A 414 -22.95 -36.40 24.60
N LEU A 415 -23.26 -37.65 24.97
CA LEU A 415 -23.08 -38.86 24.15
C LEU A 415 -23.64 -38.72 22.72
N TRP A 416 -24.66 -37.87 22.53
CA TRP A 416 -25.31 -37.61 21.24
C TRP A 416 -24.42 -36.89 20.21
N GLN A 417 -23.41 -36.11 20.62
CA GLN A 417 -22.53 -35.41 19.67
C GLN A 417 -21.61 -36.38 18.90
N ASN A 418 -21.19 -37.48 19.54
CA ASN A 418 -20.28 -38.46 18.94
C ASN A 418 -20.91 -39.24 17.77
N VAL A 419 -22.24 -39.36 17.73
CA VAL A 419 -22.96 -40.12 16.69
C VAL A 419 -22.98 -39.40 15.34
N LEU A 420 -22.91 -38.06 15.34
CA LEU A 420 -22.93 -37.23 14.12
C LEU A 420 -21.53 -36.79 13.66
N ALA A 421 -20.48 -37.06 14.44
CA ALA A 421 -19.10 -36.69 14.14
C ALA A 421 -18.58 -37.14 12.76
N PRO A 422 -18.91 -38.35 12.22
CA PRO A 422 -18.40 -38.78 10.92
C PRO A 422 -18.87 -37.95 9.72
N PHE A 423 -19.94 -37.16 9.87
CA PHE A 423 -20.58 -36.42 8.77
C PHE A 423 -20.38 -34.91 8.82
N ARG A 424 -19.67 -34.39 9.83
CA ARG A 424 -19.20 -33.00 9.86
C ARG A 424 -17.71 -32.98 9.52
N GLN A 425 -17.36 -32.46 8.36
CA GLN A 425 -16.04 -31.86 8.20
C GLN A 425 -15.91 -30.72 9.22
N PRO A 426 -14.81 -30.62 10.00
CA PRO A 426 -14.58 -29.46 10.83
C PRO A 426 -14.32 -28.25 9.92
N ASP A 427 -15.14 -27.22 10.02
CA ASP A 427 -14.87 -25.94 9.33
C ASP A 427 -13.56 -25.37 9.88
N ALA A 428 -12.53 -25.29 9.05
CA ALA A 428 -11.21 -24.79 9.46
C ALA A 428 -11.24 -23.33 9.93
N SER A 429 -12.29 -22.57 9.58
CA SER A 429 -12.53 -21.21 10.07
C SER A 429 -13.21 -21.15 11.45
N ALA A 430 -13.69 -22.28 11.98
CA ALA A 430 -14.10 -22.37 13.37
C ALA A 430 -12.91 -22.04 14.31
N ASP A 431 -13.20 -21.34 15.39
CA ASP A 431 -12.21 -20.88 16.37
C ASP A 431 -11.06 -20.02 15.78
N ARG A 432 -11.24 -19.46 14.56
CA ARG A 432 -10.32 -18.49 13.95
C ARG A 432 -10.89 -17.09 13.88
N TYR A 433 -10.02 -16.13 14.16
CA TYR A 433 -10.33 -14.70 14.19
C TYR A 433 -9.32 -13.88 13.39
N ILE A 434 -9.78 -12.85 12.69
CA ILE A 434 -8.94 -11.85 12.04
C ILE A 434 -9.11 -10.54 12.79
N ARG A 435 -7.98 -9.90 13.15
CA ARG A 435 -7.94 -8.49 13.51
C ARG A 435 -7.35 -7.70 12.35
N VAL A 436 -8.05 -6.64 11.93
CA VAL A 436 -7.52 -5.68 10.96
C VAL A 436 -7.05 -4.43 11.71
N ARG A 437 -5.93 -3.87 11.28
CA ARG A 437 -5.32 -2.67 11.86
C ARG A 437 -4.87 -1.72 10.77
N TYR A 438 -5.00 -0.43 10.99
CA TYR A 438 -4.48 0.60 10.09
C TYR A 438 -3.74 1.65 10.90
N GLN A 439 -2.43 1.74 10.66
CA GLN A 439 -1.47 2.26 11.64
C GLN A 439 -1.72 1.62 13.03
N ASN A 440 -1.57 2.41 14.09
CA ASN A 440 -1.61 1.92 15.47
C ASN A 440 -3.05 1.62 15.96
N ARG A 441 -4.08 1.79 15.12
CA ARG A 441 -5.50 1.58 15.47
C ARG A 441 -6.01 0.22 14.99
N ASN A 442 -6.82 -0.45 15.83
CA ASN A 442 -7.66 -1.56 15.42
C ASN A 442 -8.82 -1.05 14.54
N LEU A 443 -9.25 -1.86 13.57
CA LEU A 443 -10.40 -1.58 12.69
C LEU A 443 -11.46 -2.70 12.84
N PRO A 444 -12.45 -2.54 13.74
CA PRO A 444 -13.63 -3.41 13.78
C PRO A 444 -14.37 -3.36 12.44
N LEU A 445 -14.54 -4.53 11.81
CA LEU A 445 -15.11 -4.61 10.46
C LEU A 445 -16.66 -4.64 10.52
N PRO A 446 -17.37 -3.75 9.80
CA PRO A 446 -18.84 -3.68 9.83
C PRO A 446 -19.56 -5.00 9.52
N VAL A 447 -19.02 -5.82 8.61
CA VAL A 447 -19.61 -7.12 8.25
C VAL A 447 -19.54 -8.16 9.39
N CYS A 448 -18.71 -7.89 10.39
CA CYS A 448 -18.49 -8.74 11.55
C CYS A 448 -19.19 -8.21 12.83
N ALA A 449 -19.81 -7.03 12.76
CA ALA A 449 -20.55 -6.43 13.87
C ALA A 449 -21.77 -7.23 14.38
N PRO A 450 -22.48 -8.04 13.55
CA PRO A 450 -23.54 -8.91 14.06
C PRO A 450 -23.05 -9.93 15.11
N GLU A 451 -23.94 -10.33 16.01
CA GLU A 451 -23.64 -11.35 17.03
C GLU A 451 -23.15 -12.66 16.39
N GLY A 452 -22.17 -13.30 17.04
CA GLY A 452 -21.52 -14.51 16.54
C GLY A 452 -20.51 -14.31 15.40
N LYS A 453 -20.45 -13.12 14.77
CA LYS A 453 -19.46 -12.81 13.71
C LYS A 453 -18.15 -12.18 14.22
N HIS A 454 -18.01 -11.99 15.54
CA HIS A 454 -16.78 -11.52 16.20
C HIS A 454 -16.57 -12.23 17.55
N LEU A 455 -15.41 -12.02 18.19
CA LEU A 455 -15.15 -12.52 19.55
C LEU A 455 -16.01 -11.74 20.56
N PRO A 456 -16.86 -12.38 21.40
CA PRO A 456 -17.74 -11.65 22.32
C PRO A 456 -16.96 -10.72 23.25
N GLY A 457 -17.34 -9.44 23.26
CA GLY A 457 -16.67 -8.39 24.03
C GLY A 457 -15.45 -7.74 23.36
N ALA A 458 -14.97 -8.27 22.23
CA ALA A 458 -13.80 -7.77 21.49
C ALA A 458 -14.09 -7.68 19.98
N PRO A 459 -14.86 -6.66 19.53
CA PRO A 459 -15.40 -6.56 18.16
C PRO A 459 -14.33 -6.30 17.08
N GLU A 460 -13.09 -6.00 17.44
CA GLU A 460 -11.97 -5.95 16.49
C GLU A 460 -11.53 -7.33 15.98
N PHE A 461 -11.89 -8.40 16.68
CA PHE A 461 -11.60 -9.78 16.29
C PHE A 461 -12.81 -10.36 15.54
N CYS A 462 -12.88 -10.09 14.23
CA CYS A 462 -13.86 -10.69 13.31
C CYS A 462 -13.63 -12.21 13.20
N THR A 463 -14.66 -13.03 13.01
CA THR A 463 -14.45 -14.46 12.69
C THR A 463 -13.90 -14.64 11.27
N LEU A 464 -13.00 -15.61 11.08
CA LEU A 464 -12.45 -15.93 9.75
C LEU A 464 -13.57 -16.30 8.75
N ALA A 465 -14.64 -16.97 9.21
CA ALA A 465 -15.84 -17.24 8.42
C ALA A 465 -16.48 -15.95 7.87
N ALA A 466 -16.87 -15.01 8.76
CA ALA A 466 -17.56 -13.79 8.35
C ALA A 466 -16.73 -12.91 7.38
N PHE A 467 -15.40 -12.91 7.55
CA PHE A 467 -14.49 -12.24 6.63
C PHE A 467 -14.38 -12.97 5.28
N ARG A 468 -14.17 -14.29 5.29
CA ARG A 468 -14.09 -15.15 4.10
C ARG A 468 -15.32 -14.99 3.23
N ASP A 469 -16.50 -15.10 3.83
CA ASP A 469 -17.77 -15.07 3.12
C ASP A 469 -17.98 -13.72 2.43
N ARG A 470 -17.64 -12.61 3.11
CA ARG A 470 -17.68 -11.26 2.52
C ARG A 470 -16.63 -11.05 1.42
N VAL A 471 -15.45 -11.65 1.54
CA VAL A 471 -14.45 -11.61 0.47
C VAL A 471 -14.92 -12.43 -0.74
N GLN A 472 -15.65 -13.52 -0.54
CA GLN A 472 -16.24 -14.31 -1.62
C GLN A 472 -17.29 -13.50 -2.41
N GLU A 473 -18.19 -12.78 -1.73
CA GLU A 473 -19.10 -11.80 -2.36
C GLU A 473 -18.35 -10.73 -3.19
N LEU A 474 -17.17 -10.32 -2.70
CA LEU A 474 -16.30 -9.32 -3.32
C LEU A 474 -15.33 -9.89 -4.36
N THR A 475 -15.35 -11.19 -4.66
CA THR A 475 -14.43 -11.81 -5.63
C THR A 475 -15.13 -12.01 -6.98
N PRO A 476 -14.61 -11.43 -8.08
CA PRO A 476 -15.03 -11.77 -9.44
C PRO A 476 -14.89 -13.25 -9.75
N VAL A 477 -15.90 -13.81 -10.41
CA VAL A 477 -15.92 -15.24 -10.80
C VAL A 477 -15.12 -15.43 -12.08
N ASP A 478 -15.31 -14.51 -13.03
CA ASP A 478 -14.47 -14.32 -14.20
C ASP A 478 -14.07 -12.84 -14.23
N TRP A 479 -12.86 -12.55 -13.77
CA TRP A 479 -12.37 -11.18 -13.66
C TRP A 479 -12.17 -10.53 -15.05
N ASP A 480 -11.70 -11.29 -16.04
CA ASP A 480 -11.49 -10.77 -17.40
C ASP A 480 -12.83 -10.44 -18.08
N ALA A 481 -13.86 -11.27 -17.89
CA ALA A 481 -15.21 -10.99 -18.38
C ALA A 481 -15.89 -9.83 -17.65
N GLU A 482 -15.80 -9.75 -16.32
CA GLU A 482 -16.32 -8.59 -15.55
C GLU A 482 -15.55 -7.29 -15.88
N CYS A 483 -14.28 -7.39 -16.30
CA CYS A 483 -13.46 -6.27 -16.76
C CYS A 483 -13.71 -5.81 -18.21
N ALA A 484 -14.53 -6.52 -18.99
CA ALA A 484 -14.90 -6.12 -20.35
C ALA A 484 -15.64 -4.76 -20.35
N PRO A 485 -15.51 -3.89 -21.37
CA PRO A 485 -16.08 -2.54 -21.34
C PRO A 485 -17.59 -2.45 -21.10
N SER A 486 -18.35 -3.48 -21.49
CA SER A 486 -19.79 -3.61 -21.22
C SER A 486 -20.13 -3.79 -19.73
N GLY A 487 -19.17 -4.25 -18.93
CA GLY A 487 -19.44 -4.91 -17.66
C GLY A 487 -20.02 -6.32 -17.87
N ARG A 488 -20.43 -6.93 -16.75
CA ARG A 488 -21.04 -8.27 -16.68
C ARG A 488 -22.35 -8.31 -17.47
N GLN A 489 -22.47 -9.27 -18.40
CA GLN A 489 -23.68 -9.42 -19.23
C GLN A 489 -24.75 -10.24 -18.49
N GLY A 490 -25.69 -9.53 -17.86
CA GLY A 490 -26.89 -10.11 -17.25
C GLY A 490 -26.76 -10.47 -15.78
N GLU A 491 -27.43 -9.69 -14.94
CA GLU A 491 -27.98 -10.06 -13.63
C GLU A 491 -29.21 -9.18 -13.37
#